data_AF-A0A1I8CXD7-F1
#
_entry.id   AF-A0A1I8CXD7-F1
#
_cell.length_a   1.000
_cell.length_b   1.000
_cell.length_c   1.000
_cell.angle_alpha   90.00
_cell.angle_beta   90.00
_cell.angle_gamma   90.00
#
_symmetry.space_group_name_H-M   'P 1'
#
loop_
_entity.id
_entity.type
_entity.pdbx_description
1 polymer ?
#
loop_
_entity_poly.entity_id
_entity_poly.type
_entity_poly.pdbx_seq_one_letter_code
_entity_poly.pdbx_strand_id
1 'polypeptide(L)'
;MEGFDGKSVTVKVPINIAMIKYWGKRNTDLMLALNDSISLTINDLYAETKITASQKFSKNSVKINDTDYKVTDASRFKKVLDQAISILKERSPNTDVDLKFKIESQTNFPVAAGLASSAAGFGAIAFALAKLFNFSSEQLTFLARLGSGSAIRSVLPGLVKWDGTVQSNCESLFGEHYWNELRAIIVVVHDKEKDISSTVGMQTTVETSDLYQHRINVCVPKHVNELTRAFKNKNFTLLAKTIMKDSNQFHAVCLDTTPPLKYMNDISWQLISLANKFNADEVKVGYTFDAGPNCCYYIQEKDAAAFLEILDSNGFTQKSGTVIYSKIGKGPEVI
;
A
#
# COMPACT_ATOMS: atom_id res chain seq x y z
N MET A 1 10.19 -30.00 18.63
CA MET A 1 9.84 -28.62 18.21
C MET A 1 8.66 -28.10 19.03
N GLU A 2 8.74 -28.22 20.36
CA GLU A 2 7.71 -27.77 21.33
C GLU A 2 7.59 -26.23 21.40
N GLY A 3 8.49 -25.51 20.73
CA GLY A 3 8.66 -24.09 20.89
C GLY A 3 7.71 -23.19 20.11
N PHE A 4 6.84 -23.67 19.22
CA PHE A 4 5.91 -22.81 18.47
C PHE A 4 4.43 -23.21 18.62
N ASP A 5 4.13 -24.37 19.19
CA ASP A 5 2.75 -24.81 19.35
C ASP A 5 1.98 -23.87 20.29
N GLY A 6 0.89 -23.30 19.80
CA GLY A 6 0.08 -22.33 20.53
C GLY A 6 0.70 -20.93 20.67
N LYS A 7 1.88 -20.66 20.09
CA LYS A 7 2.46 -19.32 20.14
C LYS A 7 1.68 -18.37 19.25
N SER A 8 1.48 -17.15 19.76
CA SER A 8 0.83 -16.08 19.02
C SER A 8 1.59 -14.77 19.11
N VAL A 9 1.44 -13.93 18.09
CA VAL A 9 1.89 -12.54 18.08
C VAL A 9 0.79 -11.66 17.51
N THR A 10 0.60 -10.48 18.09
CA THR A 10 -0.29 -9.44 17.58
C THR A 10 0.56 -8.29 17.08
N VAL A 11 0.21 -7.75 15.90
CA VAL A 11 0.95 -6.67 15.27
C VAL A 11 -0.01 -5.62 14.70
N LYS A 12 0.46 -4.39 14.59
CA LYS A 12 -0.17 -3.33 13.81
C LYS A 12 0.70 -2.97 12.63
N VAL A 13 0.13 -2.98 11.43
CA VAL A 13 0.84 -2.57 10.21
C VAL A 13 0.08 -1.46 9.50
N PRO A 14 0.72 -0.29 9.30
CA PRO A 14 0.09 0.84 8.64
C PRO A 14 -0.12 0.60 7.14
N ILE A 15 -1.05 1.36 6.55
CA ILE A 15 -1.12 1.47 5.09
C ILE A 15 0.09 2.25 4.56
N ASN A 16 0.33 2.14 3.27
CA ASN A 16 1.18 3.05 2.53
C ASN A 16 0.39 3.63 1.35
N ILE A 17 0.66 4.89 1.00
CA ILE A 17 0.06 5.55 -0.16
C ILE A 17 1.15 5.80 -1.21
N ALA A 18 0.96 5.24 -2.40
CA ALA A 18 1.93 5.36 -3.48
C ALA A 18 1.99 6.81 -4.00
N MET A 19 3.18 7.39 -4.02
CA MET A 19 3.49 8.66 -4.67
C MET A 19 3.97 8.45 -6.10
N ILE A 20 4.72 7.35 -6.34
CA ILE A 20 4.99 6.80 -7.67
C ILE A 20 4.30 5.44 -7.77
N LYS A 21 3.43 5.27 -8.76
CA LYS A 21 2.48 4.14 -8.81
C LYS A 21 3.13 2.85 -9.28
N TYR A 22 2.82 1.78 -8.54
CA TYR A 22 2.98 0.41 -8.98
C TYR A 22 1.76 -0.01 -9.80
N TRP A 23 1.95 -0.31 -11.09
CA TRP A 23 0.89 -0.81 -11.96
C TRP A 23 1.49 -1.74 -13.00
N GLY A 24 1.16 -3.02 -12.96
CA GLY A 24 1.59 -4.06 -13.91
C GLY A 24 2.66 -4.99 -13.35
N LYS A 25 2.58 -6.28 -13.74
CA LYS A 25 3.45 -7.35 -13.25
C LYS A 25 4.18 -8.02 -14.41
N ARG A 26 5.48 -8.28 -14.22
CA ARG A 26 6.26 -9.16 -15.11
C ARG A 26 6.19 -10.62 -14.69
N ASN A 27 5.81 -10.88 -13.43
CA ASN A 27 5.54 -12.22 -12.92
C ASN A 27 4.42 -12.15 -11.88
N THR A 28 3.28 -12.75 -12.18
CA THR A 28 2.08 -12.71 -11.34
C THR A 28 2.16 -13.66 -10.14
N ASP A 29 2.91 -14.76 -10.25
CA ASP A 29 3.08 -15.72 -9.17
C ASP A 29 4.00 -15.21 -8.06
N LEU A 30 5.10 -14.55 -8.45
CA LEU A 30 6.08 -13.95 -7.53
C LEU A 30 5.78 -12.47 -7.21
N MET A 31 4.70 -11.93 -7.79
CA MET A 31 4.27 -10.53 -7.65
C MET A 31 5.38 -9.52 -8.00
N LEU A 32 6.15 -9.80 -9.07
CA LEU A 32 7.23 -8.92 -9.53
C LEU A 32 6.66 -7.80 -10.40
N ALA A 33 6.97 -6.56 -10.06
CA ALA A 33 6.53 -5.37 -10.79
C ALA A 33 7.30 -5.17 -12.10
N LEU A 34 6.71 -4.35 -12.98
CA LEU A 34 7.37 -3.87 -14.21
C LEU A 34 8.15 -2.56 -14.00
N ASN A 35 7.88 -1.84 -12.92
CA ASN A 35 8.51 -0.56 -12.61
C ASN A 35 8.72 -0.35 -11.12
N ASP A 36 9.65 0.55 -10.79
CA ASP A 36 9.87 1.03 -9.43
C ASP A 36 8.66 1.80 -8.92
N SER A 37 8.44 1.75 -7.61
CA SER A 37 7.39 2.51 -6.95
C SER A 37 7.88 3.08 -5.63
N ILE A 38 7.32 4.21 -5.24
CA ILE A 38 7.64 4.89 -3.97
C ILE A 38 6.33 5.22 -3.27
N SER A 39 6.26 4.93 -1.98
CA SER A 39 5.12 5.26 -1.14
C SER A 39 5.56 5.89 0.17
N LEU A 40 4.63 6.62 0.79
CA LEU A 40 4.79 7.07 2.16
C LEU A 40 3.93 6.21 3.09
N THR A 41 4.50 5.77 4.20
CA THR A 41 3.78 5.05 5.25
C THR A 41 2.89 6.01 6.03
N ILE A 42 1.64 5.63 6.30
CA ILE A 42 0.60 6.45 6.95
C ILE A 42 0.04 5.70 8.16
N ASN A 43 0.28 6.21 9.38
CA ASN A 43 0.01 5.46 10.61
C ASN A 43 -1.46 5.46 11.06
N ASP A 44 -2.21 6.51 10.76
CA ASP A 44 -3.58 6.66 11.27
C ASP A 44 -4.54 5.60 10.69
N LEU A 45 -4.10 4.84 9.67
CA LEU A 45 -4.83 3.73 9.08
C LEU A 45 -3.96 2.47 9.08
N TYR A 46 -4.44 1.40 9.73
CA TYR A 46 -3.67 0.17 9.91
C TYR A 46 -4.54 -1.08 9.90
N ALA A 47 -3.88 -2.21 9.67
CA ALA A 47 -4.39 -3.55 9.96
C ALA A 47 -3.76 -4.04 11.27
N GLU A 48 -4.60 -4.35 12.26
CA GLU A 48 -4.21 -5.09 13.45
C GLU A 48 -4.41 -6.57 13.17
N THR A 49 -3.37 -7.39 13.34
CA THR A 49 -3.43 -8.82 13.03
C THR A 49 -2.79 -9.64 14.13
N LYS A 50 -3.54 -10.62 14.63
CA LYS A 50 -3.04 -11.69 15.48
C LYS A 50 -2.85 -12.95 14.65
N ILE A 51 -1.66 -13.55 14.72
CA ILE A 51 -1.38 -14.88 14.17
C ILE A 51 -1.06 -15.82 15.31
N THR A 52 -1.71 -16.98 15.33
CA THR A 52 -1.39 -18.10 16.21
C THR A 52 -0.95 -19.29 15.37
N ALA A 53 0.19 -19.90 15.69
CA ALA A 53 0.66 -21.13 15.04
C ALA A 53 0.45 -22.33 15.98
N SER A 54 -0.05 -23.45 15.46
CA SER A 54 -0.22 -24.67 16.24
C SER A 54 -0.26 -25.91 15.35
N GLN A 55 0.25 -27.03 15.86
CA GLN A 55 0.12 -28.35 15.24
C GLN A 55 -1.25 -28.99 15.54
N LYS A 56 -1.96 -28.50 16.57
CA LYS A 56 -3.28 -29.00 16.97
C LYS A 56 -4.41 -28.49 16.08
N PHE A 57 -4.13 -27.49 15.25
CA PHE A 57 -5.08 -26.96 14.29
C PHE A 57 -5.17 -27.90 13.08
N SER A 58 -6.39 -28.28 12.70
CA SER A 58 -6.63 -29.16 11.55
C SER A 58 -6.43 -28.45 10.20
N LYS A 59 -6.55 -27.11 10.15
CA LYS A 59 -6.39 -26.30 8.94
C LYS A 59 -6.02 -24.85 9.25
N ASN A 60 -5.52 -24.15 8.22
CA ASN A 60 -5.37 -22.70 8.26
C ASN A 60 -6.74 -22.01 8.28
N SER A 61 -6.86 -20.90 9.01
CA SER A 61 -8.07 -20.07 9.06
C SER A 61 -7.70 -18.58 9.03
N VAL A 62 -8.52 -17.79 8.34
CA VAL A 62 -8.35 -16.35 8.20
C VAL A 62 -9.69 -15.69 8.43
N LYS A 63 -9.76 -14.78 9.41
CA LYS A 63 -10.90 -13.92 9.69
C LYS A 63 -10.46 -12.46 9.64
N ILE A 64 -11.14 -11.63 8.85
CA ILE A 64 -10.87 -10.19 8.70
C ILE A 64 -12.17 -9.43 8.93
N ASN A 65 -12.20 -8.49 9.88
CA ASN A 65 -13.41 -7.72 10.25
C ASN A 65 -14.65 -8.62 10.39
N ASP A 66 -14.52 -9.64 11.24
CA ASP A 66 -15.54 -10.65 11.53
C ASP A 66 -16.01 -11.52 10.35
N THR A 67 -15.42 -11.34 9.17
CA THR A 67 -15.70 -12.12 7.97
C THR A 67 -14.68 -13.24 7.80
N ASP A 68 -15.15 -14.48 7.64
CA ASP A 68 -14.30 -15.64 7.37
C ASP A 68 -13.89 -15.72 5.89
N TYR A 69 -12.59 -15.85 5.64
CA TYR A 69 -12.01 -16.00 4.30
C TYR A 69 -11.54 -17.43 4.07
N LYS A 70 -11.89 -17.97 2.90
CA LYS A 70 -11.46 -19.32 2.50
C LYS A 70 -9.97 -19.32 2.13
N VAL A 71 -9.22 -20.23 2.77
CA VAL A 71 -7.83 -20.52 2.43
C VAL A 71 -7.81 -21.68 1.42
N THR A 72 -8.02 -21.37 0.14
CA THR A 72 -7.98 -22.34 -0.96
C THR A 72 -6.58 -22.45 -1.58
N ASP A 73 -6.34 -23.45 -2.42
CA ASP A 73 -5.07 -23.63 -3.13
C ASP A 73 -4.70 -22.44 -4.02
N ALA A 74 -5.69 -21.81 -4.64
CA ALA A 74 -5.49 -20.59 -5.44
C ALA A 74 -5.35 -19.31 -4.60
N SER A 75 -5.57 -19.38 -3.28
CA SER A 75 -5.59 -18.17 -2.44
C SER A 75 -4.19 -17.63 -2.15
N ARG A 76 -4.06 -16.31 -2.14
CA ARG A 76 -2.82 -15.62 -1.73
C ARG A 76 -2.45 -15.91 -0.28
N PHE A 77 -3.43 -16.15 0.59
CA PHE A 77 -3.20 -16.57 1.97
C PHE A 77 -2.43 -17.89 2.02
N LYS A 78 -2.87 -18.91 1.27
CA LYS A 78 -2.18 -20.20 1.24
C LYS A 78 -0.75 -20.06 0.71
N LYS A 79 -0.55 -19.31 -0.39
CA LYS A 79 0.80 -19.05 -0.94
C LYS A 79 1.75 -18.47 0.11
N VAL A 80 1.34 -17.46 0.86
CA VAL A 80 2.17 -16.84 1.92
C VAL A 80 2.45 -17.82 3.05
N LEU A 81 1.44 -18.56 3.52
CA LEU A 81 1.59 -19.50 4.63
C LEU A 81 2.47 -20.69 4.27
N ASP A 82 2.28 -21.28 3.09
CA ASP A 82 3.11 -22.37 2.58
C ASP A 82 4.58 -21.92 2.44
N GLN A 83 4.81 -20.71 1.94
CA GLN A 83 6.15 -20.16 1.80
C GLN A 83 6.82 -19.93 3.16
N ALA A 84 6.08 -19.48 4.17
CA ALA A 84 6.60 -19.38 5.53
C ALA A 84 7.00 -20.74 6.11
N ILE A 85 6.21 -21.80 5.85
CA ILE A 85 6.57 -23.18 6.21
C ILE A 85 7.80 -23.65 5.45
N SER A 86 7.92 -23.34 4.15
CA SER A 86 9.12 -23.68 3.36
C SER A 86 10.39 -23.08 3.96
N ILE A 87 10.35 -21.79 4.31
CA ILE A 87 11.47 -21.10 4.97
C ILE A 87 11.85 -21.77 6.29
N LEU A 88 10.86 -22.21 7.08
CA LEU A 88 11.12 -22.94 8.33
C LEU A 88 11.77 -24.31 8.08
N LYS A 89 11.30 -25.04 7.07
CA LYS A 89 11.87 -26.35 6.69
C LYS A 89 13.32 -26.21 6.21
N GLU A 90 13.63 -25.18 5.43
CA GLU A 90 15.00 -24.88 4.99
C GLU A 90 15.94 -24.61 6.18
N ARG A 91 15.47 -23.92 7.22
CA ARG A 91 16.23 -23.67 8.46
C ARG A 91 16.40 -24.92 9.33
N SER A 92 15.56 -25.95 9.16
CA SER A 92 15.59 -27.16 9.98
C SER A 92 15.16 -28.39 9.17
N PRO A 93 16.00 -28.86 8.22
CA PRO A 93 15.62 -29.87 7.22
C PRO A 93 15.16 -31.21 7.79
N ASN A 94 15.59 -31.53 9.02
CA ASN A 94 15.30 -32.80 9.69
C ASN A 94 14.07 -32.73 10.61
N THR A 95 13.26 -31.67 10.53
CA THR A 95 12.07 -31.56 11.37
C THR A 95 10.81 -31.48 10.53
N ASP A 96 9.83 -32.31 10.90
CA ASP A 96 8.51 -32.23 10.31
C ASP A 96 7.80 -30.97 10.80
N VAL A 97 7.63 -30.00 9.90
CA VAL A 97 6.95 -28.73 10.18
C VAL A 97 5.50 -28.87 9.71
N ASP A 98 4.65 -29.43 10.58
CA ASP A 98 3.20 -29.49 10.38
C ASP A 98 2.46 -28.43 11.22
N LEU A 99 2.79 -27.15 10.99
CA LEU A 99 2.11 -26.03 11.63
C LEU A 99 0.95 -25.55 10.75
N LYS A 100 -0.18 -25.24 11.39
CA LYS A 100 -1.25 -24.44 10.79
C LYS A 100 -1.43 -23.12 11.55
N PHE A 101 -2.09 -22.18 10.89
CA PHE A 101 -2.22 -20.80 11.34
C PHE A 101 -3.68 -20.41 11.53
N LYS A 102 -3.97 -19.78 12.66
CA LYS A 102 -5.19 -19.00 12.88
C LYS A 102 -4.82 -17.52 12.76
N ILE A 103 -5.41 -16.84 11.79
CA ILE A 103 -5.22 -15.41 11.52
C ILE A 103 -6.51 -14.67 11.84
N GLU A 104 -6.43 -13.71 12.74
CA GLU A 104 -7.52 -12.83 13.13
C GLU A 104 -7.07 -11.39 12.91
N SER A 105 -7.77 -10.65 12.04
CA SER A 105 -7.36 -9.31 11.63
C SER A 105 -8.53 -8.33 11.68
N GLN A 106 -8.23 -7.09 12.03
CA GLN A 106 -9.17 -5.97 12.00
C GLN A 106 -8.50 -4.74 11.37
N THR A 107 -9.27 -3.94 10.62
CA THR A 107 -8.83 -2.65 10.10
C THR A 107 -9.58 -1.53 10.79
N ASN A 108 -8.88 -0.44 11.17
CA ASN A 108 -9.52 0.74 11.74
C ASN A 108 -10.13 1.68 10.67
N PHE A 109 -10.27 1.20 9.44
CA PHE A 109 -10.90 1.87 8.32
C PHE A 109 -11.82 0.90 7.56
N PRO A 110 -12.87 1.39 6.87
CA PRO A 110 -13.80 0.52 6.17
C PRO A 110 -13.09 -0.20 5.01
N VAL A 111 -13.24 -1.53 4.91
CA VAL A 111 -12.63 -2.32 3.82
C VAL A 111 -13.20 -1.91 2.45
N ALA A 112 -14.49 -1.61 2.41
CA ALA A 112 -15.18 -1.13 1.20
C ALA A 112 -14.70 0.25 0.73
N ALA A 113 -13.99 1.01 1.57
CA ALA A 113 -13.48 2.33 1.21
C ALA A 113 -12.41 2.29 0.11
N GLY A 114 -11.91 1.13 -0.32
CA GLY A 114 -10.93 1.04 -1.40
C GLY A 114 -9.54 1.60 -1.06
N LEU A 115 -9.32 2.02 0.20
CA LEU A 115 -8.02 2.24 0.82
C LEU A 115 -7.23 0.93 0.77
N ALA A 116 -5.89 1.00 0.67
CA ALA A 116 -4.97 -0.14 0.41
C ALA A 116 -4.99 -1.27 1.48
N SER A 117 -6.16 -1.85 1.74
CA SER A 117 -6.46 -2.86 2.75
C SER A 117 -5.67 -4.13 2.53
N SER A 118 -5.48 -4.55 1.27
CA SER A 118 -4.65 -5.71 0.97
C SER A 118 -3.17 -5.48 1.27
N ALA A 119 -2.66 -4.25 1.14
CA ALA A 119 -1.26 -3.95 1.42
C ALA A 119 -0.99 -4.06 2.93
N ALA A 120 -1.80 -3.37 3.75
CA ALA A 120 -1.67 -3.44 5.20
C ALA A 120 -1.96 -4.84 5.74
N GLY A 121 -3.01 -5.52 5.25
CA GLY A 121 -3.38 -6.87 5.70
C GLY A 121 -2.32 -7.93 5.42
N PHE A 122 -1.82 -8.03 4.17
CA PHE A 122 -0.74 -8.97 3.87
C PHE A 122 0.61 -8.53 4.49
N GLY A 123 0.84 -7.23 4.64
CA GLY A 123 1.98 -6.71 5.39
C GLY A 123 1.94 -7.14 6.85
N ALA A 124 0.77 -7.09 7.49
CA ALA A 124 0.55 -7.54 8.87
C ALA A 124 0.76 -9.05 9.02
N ILE A 125 0.26 -9.84 8.08
CA ILE A 125 0.50 -11.29 8.09
C ILE A 125 1.99 -11.59 7.98
N ALA A 126 2.68 -11.00 6.99
CA ALA A 126 4.10 -11.21 6.79
C ALA A 126 4.94 -10.74 8.00
N PHE A 127 4.61 -9.58 8.57
CA PHE A 127 5.29 -9.04 9.74
C PHE A 127 5.09 -9.89 10.98
N ALA A 128 3.86 -10.35 11.24
CA ALA A 128 3.56 -11.28 12.33
C ALA A 128 4.33 -12.59 12.17
N LEU A 129 4.32 -13.21 10.98
CA LEU A 129 5.10 -14.42 10.71
C LEU A 129 6.60 -14.19 10.93
N ALA A 130 7.14 -13.07 10.45
CA ALA A 130 8.54 -12.73 10.63
C ALA A 130 8.92 -12.55 12.10
N LYS A 131 8.04 -11.96 12.92
CA LYS A 131 8.26 -11.83 14.37
C LYS A 131 8.13 -13.16 15.10
N LEU A 132 7.13 -13.98 14.75
CA LEU A 132 6.89 -15.27 15.38
C LEU A 132 8.04 -16.26 15.14
N PHE A 133 8.62 -16.23 13.94
CA PHE A 133 9.65 -17.20 13.49
C PHE A 133 11.05 -16.61 13.34
N ASN A 134 11.24 -15.34 13.73
CA ASN A 134 12.49 -14.61 13.58
C ASN A 134 13.03 -14.66 12.14
N PHE A 135 12.18 -14.29 11.16
CA PHE A 135 12.57 -14.18 9.76
C PHE A 135 13.42 -12.92 9.51
N SER A 136 14.34 -13.00 8.55
CA SER A 136 15.16 -11.84 8.15
C SER A 136 14.29 -10.77 7.48
N SER A 137 14.82 -9.55 7.35
CA SER A 137 14.15 -8.48 6.62
C SER A 137 13.84 -8.84 5.16
N GLU A 138 14.72 -9.61 4.51
CA GLU A 138 14.51 -10.11 3.15
C GLU A 138 13.34 -11.10 3.06
N GLN A 139 13.25 -12.03 4.03
CA GLN A 139 12.14 -12.98 4.10
C GLN A 139 10.81 -12.28 4.42
N LEU A 140 10.83 -11.26 5.28
CA LEU A 140 9.67 -10.41 5.56
C LEU A 140 9.17 -9.70 4.30
N THR A 141 10.04 -8.98 3.60
CA THR A 141 9.66 -8.23 2.39
C THR A 141 9.21 -9.17 1.27
N PHE A 142 9.84 -10.35 1.15
CA PHE A 142 9.42 -11.38 0.21
C PHE A 142 8.00 -11.90 0.50
N LEU A 143 7.70 -12.30 1.74
CA LEU A 143 6.38 -12.80 2.13
C LEU A 143 5.30 -11.72 1.96
N ALA A 144 5.61 -10.47 2.32
CA ALA A 144 4.70 -9.35 2.12
C ALA A 144 4.36 -9.18 0.63
N ARG A 145 5.38 -9.13 -0.24
CA ARG A 145 5.22 -9.01 -1.70
C ARG A 145 4.38 -10.15 -2.28
N LEU A 146 4.66 -11.39 -1.87
CA LEU A 146 3.98 -12.58 -2.34
C LEU A 146 2.46 -12.52 -2.06
N GLY A 147 2.08 -12.00 -0.89
CA GLY A 147 0.68 -11.79 -0.54
C GLY A 147 0.02 -10.64 -1.30
N SER A 148 0.72 -9.51 -1.42
CA SER A 148 0.28 -8.34 -2.19
C SER A 148 1.50 -7.50 -2.56
N GLY A 149 1.74 -7.23 -3.84
CA GLY A 149 2.96 -6.52 -4.29
C GLY A 149 3.22 -5.22 -3.50
N SER A 150 2.20 -4.39 -3.27
CA SER A 150 2.30 -3.15 -2.48
C SER A 150 2.52 -3.33 -0.97
N ALA A 151 2.28 -4.52 -0.42
CA ALA A 151 2.50 -4.80 1.01
C ALA A 151 3.99 -4.76 1.38
N ILE A 152 4.88 -5.00 0.43
CA ILE A 152 6.33 -4.91 0.63
C ILE A 152 6.76 -3.54 1.18
N ARG A 153 6.02 -2.48 0.84
CA ARG A 153 6.31 -1.11 1.30
C ARG A 153 5.67 -0.77 2.64
N SER A 154 4.65 -1.52 3.08
CA SER A 154 3.98 -1.31 4.38
C SER A 154 4.78 -1.84 5.56
N VAL A 155 5.74 -2.73 5.32
CA VAL A 155 6.56 -3.34 6.38
C VAL A 155 7.81 -2.53 6.71
N LEU A 156 7.94 -1.31 6.17
CA LEU A 156 9.05 -0.38 6.40
C LEU A 156 8.53 1.04 6.75
N PRO A 157 9.29 1.84 7.52
CA PRO A 157 8.88 3.18 7.93
C PRO A 157 9.17 4.26 6.88
N GLY A 158 8.48 5.40 6.99
CA GLY A 158 8.83 6.62 6.26
C GLY A 158 8.55 6.57 4.75
N LEU A 159 9.49 7.08 3.95
CA LEU A 159 9.43 7.03 2.49
C LEU A 159 10.10 5.76 1.99
N VAL A 160 9.30 4.86 1.41
CA VAL A 160 9.74 3.51 1.05
C VAL A 160 9.75 3.34 -0.46
N LYS A 161 10.88 2.86 -0.99
CA LYS A 161 11.04 2.49 -2.39
C LYS A 161 10.96 0.98 -2.55
N TRP A 162 10.23 0.52 -3.55
CA TRP A 162 10.31 -0.83 -4.09
C TRP A 162 10.94 -0.75 -5.48
N ASP A 163 12.15 -1.30 -5.65
CA ASP A 163 12.75 -1.54 -6.97
C ASP A 163 11.97 -2.68 -7.62
N GLY A 164 11.25 -2.42 -8.71
CA GLY A 164 10.43 -3.45 -9.36
C GLY A 164 11.21 -4.31 -10.36
N THR A 165 12.31 -3.80 -10.87
CA THR A 165 12.85 -4.16 -12.19
C THR A 165 13.88 -5.27 -12.16
N VAL A 166 14.85 -5.23 -11.25
CA VAL A 166 15.93 -6.22 -11.21
C VAL A 166 15.82 -7.06 -9.95
N GLN A 167 16.13 -6.48 -8.80
CA GLN A 167 16.30 -7.24 -7.55
C GLN A 167 14.99 -7.42 -6.77
N SER A 168 13.95 -6.64 -7.09
CA SER A 168 12.70 -6.65 -6.32
C SER A 168 12.87 -6.29 -4.83
N ASN A 169 13.93 -5.54 -4.52
CA ASN A 169 14.29 -5.11 -3.18
C ASN A 169 13.42 -3.93 -2.71
N CYS A 170 13.27 -3.80 -1.41
CA CYS A 170 12.52 -2.71 -0.81
C CYS A 170 13.29 -2.10 0.37
N GLU A 171 13.35 -0.78 0.39
CA GLU A 171 14.14 -0.03 1.37
C GLU A 171 13.42 1.26 1.81
N SER A 172 13.68 1.68 3.04
CA SER A 172 13.31 3.01 3.52
C SER A 172 14.37 4.01 3.05
N LEU A 173 14.01 4.90 2.14
CA LEU A 173 14.90 5.96 1.64
C LEU A 173 15.09 7.06 2.69
N PHE A 174 14.03 7.37 3.43
CA PHE A 174 14.01 8.37 4.48
C PHE A 174 13.07 7.93 5.60
N GLY A 175 13.54 7.99 6.85
CA GLY A 175 12.74 7.65 8.02
C GLY A 175 11.60 8.64 8.28
N GLU A 176 10.69 8.26 9.18
CA GLU A 176 9.47 9.00 9.53
C GLU A 176 9.72 10.41 10.05
N HIS A 177 10.89 10.65 10.66
CA HIS A 177 11.27 11.95 11.22
C HIS A 177 12.02 12.87 10.24
N TYR A 178 12.29 12.40 9.01
CA TYR A 178 13.11 13.14 8.07
C TYR A 178 12.44 14.47 7.64
N TRP A 179 11.14 14.46 7.40
CA TRP A 179 10.35 15.62 6.98
C TRP A 179 9.11 15.79 7.87
N ASN A 180 9.34 16.19 9.12
CA ASN A 180 8.33 16.29 10.17
C ASN A 180 7.16 17.24 9.86
N GLU A 181 7.31 18.17 8.92
CA GLU A 181 6.29 19.13 8.52
C GLU A 181 5.34 18.56 7.46
N LEU A 182 5.68 17.44 6.80
CA LEU A 182 4.83 16.85 5.76
C LEU A 182 3.66 16.09 6.39
N ARG A 183 2.47 16.25 5.80
CA ARG A 183 1.22 15.65 6.25
C ARG A 183 0.50 14.99 5.09
N ALA A 184 -0.36 14.03 5.41
CA ALA A 184 -1.31 13.44 4.47
C ALA A 184 -2.75 13.79 4.89
N ILE A 185 -3.58 14.18 3.92
CA ILE A 185 -5.03 14.32 4.09
C ILE A 185 -5.69 13.33 3.15
N ILE A 186 -6.36 12.32 3.69
CA ILE A 186 -7.07 11.31 2.92
C ILE A 186 -8.55 11.65 2.93
N VAL A 187 -9.11 11.84 1.74
CA VAL A 187 -10.55 12.00 1.53
C VAL A 187 -11.11 10.68 1.01
N VAL A 188 -11.89 10.03 1.86
CA VAL A 188 -12.58 8.77 1.58
C VAL A 188 -13.86 9.09 0.81
N VAL A 189 -13.96 8.64 -0.43
CA VAL A 189 -15.13 8.84 -1.28
C VAL A 189 -15.99 7.59 -1.19
N HIS A 190 -17.24 7.74 -0.76
CA HIS A 190 -18.21 6.66 -0.83
C HIS A 190 -18.54 6.39 -2.29
N ASP A 191 -18.19 5.21 -2.75
CA ASP A 191 -18.51 4.73 -4.09
C ASP A 191 -18.96 3.27 -4.01
N LYS A 192 -19.53 2.78 -5.11
CA LYS A 192 -19.82 1.35 -5.26
C LYS A 192 -18.51 0.56 -5.26
N GLU A 193 -18.61 -0.74 -4.97
CA GLU A 193 -17.45 -1.63 -5.08
C GLU A 193 -16.80 -1.50 -6.47
N LYS A 194 -15.46 -1.63 -6.49
CA LYS A 194 -14.69 -1.50 -7.73
C LYS A 194 -15.19 -2.51 -8.77
N ASP A 195 -15.57 -2.03 -9.94
CA ASP A 195 -15.99 -2.90 -11.06
C ASP A 195 -14.90 -3.89 -11.47
N ILE A 196 -13.63 -3.45 -11.45
CA ILE A 196 -12.47 -4.28 -11.82
C ILE A 196 -11.41 -4.23 -10.72
N SER A 197 -10.95 -5.40 -10.28
CA SER A 197 -9.87 -5.49 -9.30
C SER A 197 -8.55 -4.97 -9.88
N SER A 198 -7.68 -4.39 -9.02
CA SER A 198 -6.38 -3.89 -9.46
C SER A 198 -5.50 -4.96 -10.12
N THR A 199 -5.60 -6.22 -9.71
CA THR A 199 -4.82 -7.32 -10.32
C THR A 199 -5.22 -7.57 -11.77
N VAL A 200 -6.52 -7.59 -12.05
CA VAL A 200 -7.03 -7.78 -13.42
C VAL A 200 -6.71 -6.53 -14.23
N GLY A 201 -7.11 -5.36 -13.73
CA GLY A 201 -6.93 -4.10 -14.44
C GLY A 201 -5.48 -3.83 -14.81
N MET A 202 -4.53 -4.06 -13.90
CA MET A 202 -3.13 -3.78 -14.20
C MET A 202 -2.54 -4.69 -15.26
N GLN A 203 -3.02 -5.94 -15.36
CA GLN A 203 -2.52 -6.85 -16.38
C GLN A 203 -3.16 -6.57 -17.74
N THR A 204 -4.44 -6.20 -17.76
CA THR A 204 -5.10 -5.70 -18.98
C THR A 204 -4.42 -4.44 -19.51
N THR A 205 -4.01 -3.51 -18.63
CA THR A 205 -3.22 -2.33 -19.06
C THR A 205 -1.89 -2.75 -19.70
N VAL A 206 -1.16 -3.69 -19.11
CA VAL A 206 0.11 -4.19 -19.67
C VAL A 206 -0.10 -4.78 -21.07
N GLU A 207 -1.21 -5.46 -21.29
CA GLU A 207 -1.53 -6.16 -22.54
C GLU A 207 -2.05 -5.23 -23.64
N THR A 208 -2.73 -4.13 -23.28
CA THR A 208 -3.56 -3.39 -24.24
C THR A 208 -3.30 -1.89 -24.34
N SER A 209 -2.58 -1.27 -23.39
CA SER A 209 -2.29 0.17 -23.44
C SER A 209 -1.03 0.46 -24.25
N ASP A 210 -1.18 1.20 -25.34
CA ASP A 210 -0.08 1.67 -26.18
C ASP A 210 0.83 2.68 -25.44
N LEU A 211 0.26 3.45 -24.50
CA LEU A 211 1.00 4.43 -23.70
C LEU A 211 1.84 3.79 -22.57
N TYR A 212 1.49 2.57 -22.16
CA TYR A 212 2.04 1.96 -20.96
C TYR A 212 3.55 1.70 -21.04
N GLN A 213 4.06 1.26 -22.19
CA GLN A 213 5.49 1.02 -22.39
C GLN A 213 6.31 2.30 -22.23
N HIS A 214 5.83 3.43 -22.75
CA HIS A 214 6.51 4.72 -22.56
C HIS A 214 6.48 5.16 -21.10
N ARG A 215 5.37 4.92 -20.38
CA ARG A 215 5.26 5.23 -18.95
C ARG A 215 6.36 4.50 -18.15
N ILE A 216 6.46 3.18 -18.27
CA ILE A 216 7.38 2.40 -17.42
C ILE A 216 8.85 2.58 -17.78
N ASN A 217 9.18 2.78 -19.06
CA ASN A 217 10.56 2.87 -19.52
C ASN A 217 11.15 4.28 -19.46
N VAL A 218 10.32 5.33 -19.56
CA VAL A 218 10.79 6.72 -19.66
C VAL A 218 10.30 7.58 -18.49
N CYS A 219 9.00 7.53 -18.19
CA CYS A 219 8.41 8.48 -17.24
C CYS A 219 8.64 8.09 -15.79
N VAL A 220 8.42 6.83 -15.41
CA VAL A 220 8.60 6.36 -14.03
C VAL A 220 10.05 6.55 -13.53
N PRO A 221 11.10 6.18 -14.28
CA PRO A 221 12.48 6.44 -13.84
C PRO A 221 12.77 7.93 -13.57
N LYS A 222 12.22 8.82 -14.40
CA LYS A 222 12.32 10.27 -14.19
C LYS A 222 11.59 10.70 -12.92
N HIS A 223 10.35 10.25 -12.71
CA HIS A 223 9.57 10.62 -11.53
C HIS A 223 10.18 10.08 -10.23
N VAL A 224 10.74 8.87 -10.23
CA VAL A 224 11.50 8.31 -9.10
C VAL A 224 12.66 9.22 -8.71
N ASN A 225 13.44 9.67 -9.69
CA ASN A 225 14.57 10.57 -9.47
C ASN A 225 14.13 11.95 -8.96
N GLU A 226 13.08 12.52 -9.56
CA GLU A 226 12.51 13.82 -9.16
C GLU A 226 11.96 13.77 -7.74
N LEU A 227 11.20 12.73 -7.39
CA LEU A 227 10.62 12.57 -6.06
C LEU A 227 11.69 12.35 -4.99
N THR A 228 12.68 11.49 -5.28
CA THR A 228 13.79 11.25 -4.35
C THR A 228 14.58 12.53 -4.10
N ARG A 229 14.83 13.33 -5.14
CA ARG A 229 15.48 14.65 -5.02
C ARG A 229 14.61 15.64 -4.23
N ALA A 230 13.29 15.61 -4.45
CA ALA A 230 12.35 16.47 -3.74
C ALA A 230 12.39 16.19 -2.24
N PHE A 231 12.35 14.92 -1.83
CA PHE A 231 12.51 14.53 -0.43
C PHE A 231 13.87 14.96 0.11
N LYS A 232 14.98 14.58 -0.55
CA LYS A 232 16.35 14.91 -0.10
C LYS A 232 16.55 16.39 0.21
N ASN A 233 15.90 17.27 -0.55
CA ASN A 233 16.03 18.72 -0.41
C ASN A 233 14.84 19.39 0.28
N LYS A 234 13.89 18.62 0.82
CA LYS A 234 12.60 19.12 1.33
C LYS A 234 11.90 20.11 0.39
N ASN A 235 12.01 19.88 -0.91
CA ASN A 235 11.43 20.72 -1.95
C ASN A 235 9.98 20.30 -2.21
N PHE A 236 9.05 20.93 -1.49
CA PHE A 236 7.63 20.58 -1.55
C PHE A 236 7.03 20.83 -2.94
N THR A 237 7.38 21.92 -3.61
CA THR A 237 6.89 22.22 -4.96
C THR A 237 7.24 21.13 -5.97
N LEU A 238 8.49 20.64 -5.94
CA LEU A 238 8.91 19.54 -6.81
C LEU A 238 8.19 18.23 -6.43
N LEU A 239 8.04 17.95 -5.14
CA LEU A 239 7.31 16.78 -4.65
C LEU A 239 5.87 16.78 -5.17
N ALA A 240 5.11 17.84 -4.86
CA ALA A 240 3.70 17.99 -5.22
C ALA A 240 3.47 17.88 -6.73
N LYS A 241 4.29 18.55 -7.56
CA LYS A 241 4.20 18.44 -9.02
C LYS A 241 4.46 17.01 -9.50
N THR A 242 5.45 16.32 -8.93
CA THR A 242 5.81 14.96 -9.33
C THR A 242 4.70 13.97 -8.98
N ILE A 243 4.12 14.05 -7.78
CA ILE A 243 3.06 13.13 -7.35
C ILE A 243 1.76 13.31 -8.15
N MET A 244 1.38 14.56 -8.44
CA MET A 244 0.18 14.86 -9.23
C MET A 244 0.35 14.35 -10.65
N LYS A 245 1.52 14.59 -11.24
CA LYS A 245 1.85 14.12 -12.59
C LYS A 245 1.84 12.59 -12.68
N ASP A 246 2.46 11.88 -11.73
CA ASP A 246 2.48 10.42 -11.78
C ASP A 246 1.10 9.81 -11.54
N SER A 247 0.31 10.40 -10.63
CA SER A 247 -1.11 10.04 -10.42
C SER A 247 -1.91 10.17 -11.71
N ASN A 248 -1.81 11.32 -12.39
CA ASN A 248 -2.56 11.56 -13.63
C ASN A 248 -2.12 10.62 -14.75
N GLN A 249 -0.81 10.37 -14.88
CA GLN A 249 -0.31 9.45 -15.89
C GLN A 249 -0.69 7.99 -15.61
N PHE A 250 -0.80 7.59 -14.35
CA PHE A 250 -1.36 6.30 -13.97
C PHE A 250 -2.82 6.16 -14.42
N HIS A 251 -3.67 7.14 -14.15
CA HIS A 251 -5.07 7.11 -14.62
C HIS A 251 -5.18 7.27 -16.14
N ALA A 252 -4.23 7.93 -16.81
CA ALA A 252 -4.18 8.01 -18.26
C ALA A 252 -3.94 6.64 -18.91
N VAL A 253 -2.99 5.84 -18.41
CA VAL A 253 -2.78 4.47 -18.94
C VAL A 253 -3.93 3.53 -18.59
N CYS A 254 -4.66 3.78 -17.50
CA CYS A 254 -5.91 3.09 -17.20
C CYS A 254 -6.99 3.41 -18.24
N LEU A 255 -7.11 4.67 -18.65
CA LEU A 255 -8.06 5.10 -19.69
C LEU A 255 -7.67 4.58 -21.08
N ASP A 256 -6.37 4.43 -21.36
CA ASP A 256 -5.82 3.87 -22.60
C ASP A 256 -5.91 2.34 -22.68
N THR A 257 -6.28 1.67 -21.58
CA THR A 257 -6.51 0.22 -21.56
C THR A 257 -7.75 -0.14 -22.39
N THR A 258 -7.80 -1.33 -22.99
CA THR A 258 -8.98 -1.83 -23.73
C THR A 258 -9.58 -3.07 -23.05
N PRO A 259 -10.82 -3.01 -22.52
CA PRO A 259 -11.68 -1.83 -22.37
C PRO A 259 -11.12 -0.82 -21.34
N PRO A 260 -11.53 0.47 -21.41
CA PRO A 260 -11.00 1.52 -20.54
C PRO A 260 -11.33 1.26 -19.08
N LEU A 261 -10.36 1.49 -18.20
CA LEU A 261 -10.51 1.39 -16.76
C LEU A 261 -10.77 2.78 -16.17
N LYS A 262 -11.93 2.98 -15.54
CA LYS A 262 -12.31 4.24 -14.89
C LYS A 262 -12.34 4.08 -13.38
N TYR A 263 -11.28 4.56 -12.71
CA TYR A 263 -11.20 4.55 -11.23
C TYR A 263 -11.61 5.87 -10.58
N MET A 264 -11.38 6.99 -11.27
CA MET A 264 -11.77 8.32 -10.80
C MET A 264 -13.19 8.65 -11.24
N ASN A 265 -13.95 9.27 -10.34
CA ASN A 265 -15.31 9.74 -10.58
C ASN A 265 -15.38 11.28 -10.49
N ASP A 266 -16.58 11.84 -10.56
CA ASP A 266 -16.77 13.29 -10.57
C ASP A 266 -16.31 13.96 -9.27
N ILE A 267 -16.43 13.26 -8.13
CA ILE A 267 -15.91 13.71 -6.84
C ILE A 267 -14.38 13.78 -6.88
N SER A 268 -13.72 12.80 -7.50
CA SER A 268 -12.26 12.83 -7.70
C SER A 268 -11.83 14.09 -8.49
N TRP A 269 -12.56 14.46 -9.53
CA TRP A 269 -12.28 15.67 -10.33
C TRP A 269 -12.59 16.98 -9.60
N GLN A 270 -13.62 17.00 -8.74
CA GLN A 270 -13.89 18.11 -7.84
C GLN A 270 -12.72 18.32 -6.87
N LEU A 271 -12.22 17.24 -6.29
CA LEU A 271 -11.07 17.24 -5.37
C LEU A 271 -9.78 17.74 -6.04
N ILE A 272 -9.53 17.37 -7.31
CA ILE A 272 -8.43 17.93 -8.11
C ILE A 272 -8.60 19.43 -8.31
N SER A 273 -9.82 19.87 -8.63
CA SER A 273 -10.12 21.29 -8.86
C SER A 273 -9.87 22.13 -7.62
N LEU A 274 -10.21 21.62 -6.43
CA LEU A 274 -9.92 22.30 -5.15
C LEU A 274 -8.41 22.45 -4.91
N ALA A 275 -7.62 21.40 -5.15
CA ALA A 275 -6.17 21.47 -5.04
C ALA A 275 -5.54 22.46 -6.03
N ASN A 276 -6.01 22.46 -7.28
CA ASN A 276 -5.51 23.41 -8.30
C ASN A 276 -5.84 24.86 -7.93
N LYS A 277 -7.04 25.14 -7.40
CA LYS A 277 -7.42 26.46 -6.90
C LYS A 277 -6.55 26.88 -5.71
N PHE A 278 -6.30 25.98 -4.76
CA PHE A 278 -5.45 26.26 -3.61
C PHE A 278 -3.97 26.51 -4.02
N ASN A 279 -3.55 25.91 -5.13
CA ASN A 279 -2.21 26.05 -5.70
C ASN A 279 -2.03 27.25 -6.65
N ALA A 280 -3.05 28.12 -6.81
CA ALA A 280 -3.06 29.14 -7.87
C ALA A 280 -1.82 30.06 -7.86
N ASP A 281 -1.41 30.52 -6.68
CA ASP A 281 -0.25 31.41 -6.52
C ASP A 281 1.06 30.65 -6.24
N GLU A 282 0.96 29.56 -5.48
CA GLU A 282 2.10 28.74 -5.05
C GLU A 282 1.64 27.29 -4.87
N VAL A 283 2.49 26.32 -5.21
CA VAL A 283 2.17 24.90 -4.98
C VAL A 283 2.26 24.56 -3.49
N LYS A 284 1.10 24.43 -2.84
CA LYS A 284 0.93 24.16 -1.41
C LYS A 284 0.36 22.77 -1.11
N VAL A 285 -0.28 22.14 -2.09
CA VAL A 285 -0.83 20.78 -1.96
C VAL A 285 -0.53 19.95 -3.21
N GLY A 286 -0.27 18.66 -3.05
CA GLY A 286 -0.24 17.73 -4.19
C GLY A 286 -1.19 16.56 -3.95
N TYR A 287 -2.01 16.23 -4.93
CA TYR A 287 -2.95 15.11 -4.85
C TYR A 287 -2.38 13.83 -5.46
N THR A 288 -2.93 12.70 -5.04
CA THR A 288 -2.70 11.41 -5.67
C THR A 288 -3.90 10.49 -5.48
N PHE A 289 -4.16 9.65 -6.48
CA PHE A 289 -5.26 8.69 -6.51
C PHE A 289 -4.69 7.30 -6.82
N ASP A 290 -5.10 6.30 -6.05
CA ASP A 290 -4.82 4.89 -6.38
C ASP A 290 -5.92 4.34 -7.30
N ALA A 291 -6.08 3.01 -7.39
CA ALA A 291 -7.11 2.37 -8.19
C ALA A 291 -8.50 2.51 -7.54
N GLY A 292 -8.99 3.73 -7.37
CA GLY A 292 -10.30 4.09 -6.84
C GLY A 292 -10.47 5.61 -6.70
N PRO A 293 -11.63 6.07 -6.22
CA PRO A 293 -11.98 7.49 -6.23
C PRO A 293 -11.40 8.31 -5.07
N ASN A 294 -10.86 7.64 -4.04
CA ASN A 294 -10.27 8.30 -2.88
C ASN A 294 -9.08 9.18 -3.27
N CYS A 295 -9.06 10.39 -2.72
CA CYS A 295 -7.94 11.31 -2.88
C CYS A 295 -7.06 11.27 -1.65
N CYS A 296 -5.74 11.17 -1.84
CA CYS A 296 -4.77 11.51 -0.82
C CYS A 296 -4.05 12.80 -1.23
N TYR A 297 -4.09 13.80 -0.37
CA TYR A 297 -3.30 15.01 -0.51
C TYR A 297 -2.07 14.92 0.36
N TYR A 298 -0.94 15.41 -0.15
CA TYR A 298 0.24 15.74 0.62
C TYR A 298 0.37 17.25 0.72
N ILE A 299 0.66 17.73 1.93
CA ILE A 299 0.67 19.15 2.28
C ILE A 299 1.68 19.41 3.39
N GLN A 300 2.20 20.62 3.49
CA GLN A 300 2.98 21.04 4.66
C GLN A 300 2.04 21.44 5.80
N GLU A 301 2.41 21.15 7.04
CA GLU A 301 1.62 21.42 8.24
C GLU A 301 1.13 22.86 8.32
N LYS A 302 1.97 23.83 7.93
CA LYS A 302 1.63 25.26 7.90
C LYS A 302 0.42 25.59 7.03
N ASP A 303 0.17 24.80 5.98
CA ASP A 303 -0.90 25.04 4.99
C ASP A 303 -2.13 24.14 5.25
N ALA A 304 -2.02 23.16 6.15
CA ALA A 304 -3.03 22.12 6.36
C ALA A 304 -4.35 22.67 6.89
N ALA A 305 -4.32 23.62 7.84
CA ALA A 305 -5.54 24.20 8.42
C ALA A 305 -6.40 24.90 7.36
N ALA A 306 -5.79 25.76 6.54
CA ALA A 306 -6.51 26.47 5.47
C ALA A 306 -7.11 25.51 4.44
N PHE A 307 -6.38 24.45 4.09
CA PHE A 307 -6.89 23.49 3.11
C PHE A 307 -8.02 22.60 3.69
N LEU A 308 -7.95 22.23 4.97
CA LEU A 308 -9.03 21.51 5.65
C LEU A 308 -10.31 22.33 5.70
N GLU A 309 -10.23 23.65 5.91
CA GLU A 309 -11.39 24.55 5.86
C GLU A 309 -12.02 24.62 4.45
N ILE A 310 -11.19 24.61 3.40
CA ILE A 310 -11.68 24.52 2.01
C ILE A 310 -12.41 23.19 1.78
N LEU A 311 -11.85 22.08 2.25
CA LEU A 311 -12.49 20.76 2.14
C LEU A 311 -13.83 20.72 2.90
N ASP A 312 -13.87 21.22 4.14
CA ASP A 312 -15.07 21.27 4.98
C ASP A 312 -16.18 22.11 4.33
N SER A 313 -15.83 23.29 3.81
CA SER A 313 -16.74 24.18 3.08
C SER A 313 -17.30 23.57 1.78
N ASN A 314 -16.67 22.50 1.28
CA ASN A 314 -17.12 21.75 0.11
C ASN A 314 -17.76 20.40 0.49
N GLY A 315 -18.06 20.17 1.77
CA GLY A 315 -18.76 18.99 2.27
C GLY A 315 -17.87 17.79 2.58
N PHE A 316 -16.54 17.93 2.50
CA PHE A 316 -15.59 16.88 2.88
C PHE A 316 -15.11 17.15 4.30
N THR A 317 -15.82 16.58 5.29
CA THR A 317 -15.60 16.91 6.70
C THR A 317 -14.88 15.79 7.46
N GLN A 318 -14.15 16.17 8.51
CA GLN A 318 -13.62 15.19 9.48
C GLN A 318 -14.74 14.62 10.36
N LYS A 319 -15.79 15.39 10.64
CA LYS A 319 -16.91 14.99 11.51
C LYS A 319 -17.68 13.80 10.96
N SER A 320 -17.79 13.68 9.63
CA SER A 320 -18.41 12.54 8.96
C SER A 320 -17.48 11.33 8.79
N GLY A 321 -16.22 11.41 9.26
CA GLY A 321 -15.22 10.35 9.05
C GLY A 321 -14.71 10.25 7.61
N THR A 322 -15.09 11.21 6.75
CA THR A 322 -14.74 11.26 5.32
C THR A 322 -13.32 11.78 5.11
N VAL A 323 -12.79 12.56 6.05
CA VAL A 323 -11.44 13.15 5.97
C VAL A 323 -10.56 12.69 7.12
N ILE A 324 -9.37 12.19 6.79
CA ILE A 324 -8.38 11.71 7.75
C ILE A 324 -7.11 12.55 7.57
N TYR A 325 -6.68 13.22 8.63
CA TYR A 325 -5.44 13.99 8.66
C TYR A 325 -4.38 13.22 9.42
N SER A 326 -3.28 12.88 8.75
CA SER A 326 -2.25 11.95 9.25
C SER A 326 -0.85 12.53 9.15
N LYS A 327 0.01 12.10 10.08
CA LYS A 327 1.46 12.27 10.00
C LYS A 327 2.11 11.14 9.20
N ILE A 328 3.39 11.30 8.88
CA ILE A 328 4.22 10.21 8.35
C ILE A 328 4.31 9.09 9.40
N GLY A 329 4.18 7.85 8.94
CA GLY A 329 4.13 6.69 9.80
C GLY A 329 5.49 6.08 10.15
N LYS A 330 5.61 5.65 11.42
CA LYS A 330 6.76 4.92 12.02
C LYS A 330 6.91 3.46 11.55
N GLY A 331 6.02 2.98 10.68
CA GLY A 331 6.04 1.59 10.21
C GLY A 331 5.35 0.60 11.15
N PRO A 332 5.56 -0.72 10.92
CA PRO A 332 4.87 -1.78 11.63
C PRO A 332 5.38 -1.98 13.07
N GLU A 333 4.51 -2.41 13.99
CA GLU A 333 4.86 -2.67 15.39
C GLU A 333 4.21 -3.93 15.95
N VAL A 334 4.84 -4.54 16.96
CA VAL A 334 4.28 -5.62 17.78
C VAL A 334 3.54 -4.97 18.95
N ILE A 335 2.35 -5.47 19.29
CA ILE A 335 1.49 -4.92 20.35
C ILE A 335 1.05 -5.96 21.37
#